data_AF-A2EHU2-F1
#
_entry.id   AF-A2EHU2-F1
#
_cell.length_a   1.000
_cell.length_b   1.000
_cell.length_c   1.000
_cell.angle_alpha   90.00
_cell.angle_beta   90.00
_cell.angle_gamma   90.00
#
_symmetry.space_group_name_H-M   'P 1'
#
loop_
_entity.id
_entity.type
_entity.pdbx_description
1 polymer ?
#
loop_
_entity_poly.entity_id
_entity_poly.type
_entity_poly.pdbx_seq_one_letter_code
_entity_poly.pdbx_strand_id
1 'polypeptide(L)'
;MNLSARSPRKTGYLTSRRQKSIRYRPHVYKYTLEANPDAMVVVYALMNERCEMNDIDPQLFPSMLPLLREKERQLKEWRNQPASKTIASAIEFITNYRYSEDPNQNPQLLERGFTQSLKGPTQEDVDYALQLLICGRSVDQIDPSVRKQVGVALGLKRKEALQQGDYLLAEKCVNQSRALIALQNEERYEEIQTQRTDMITEKYNQCQNDFQTIKEQWDQKLQAAAKQRDDSLKQLDINDSLELQEFDKVFDSPVPSEFLKPSSTLLQLKCREQYMVSSGRYAEANDVRSQALELEAQEKEAGKKRYLAELNLKRQEFIKKQQDKHAAREMAIRNQYDKTVARAELECERASKMAHKLEDKIDEIDRNAMMAARSTKNRSLNDAPDPKAQAALFRQRAKINTIVYTKTITPRNRNTNTITNQLYM
;
A
#
# COMPACT_ATOMS: atom_id res chain seq x y z
N MET A 1 -30.29 58.62 12.69
CA MET A 1 -29.19 58.86 13.65
C MET A 1 -28.85 57.54 14.32
N ASN A 2 -27.74 56.90 13.92
CA ASN A 2 -27.06 55.86 14.69
C ASN A 2 -25.67 55.69 14.07
N LEU A 3 -24.68 56.27 14.75
CA LEU A 3 -23.28 56.33 14.33
C LEU A 3 -22.60 55.00 14.65
N SER A 4 -22.13 54.32 13.61
CA SER A 4 -21.30 53.12 13.68
C SER A 4 -19.86 53.53 14.00
N ALA A 5 -19.40 53.19 15.21
CA ALA A 5 -18.02 53.38 15.65
C ALA A 5 -17.11 52.32 15.03
N ARG A 6 -16.31 52.70 14.01
CA ARG A 6 -15.18 51.91 13.52
C ARG A 6 -13.94 52.18 14.38
N SER A 7 -13.42 51.12 14.99
CA SER A 7 -12.16 51.12 15.74
C SER A 7 -10.94 51.20 14.79
N PRO A 8 -9.93 52.03 15.08
CA PRO A 8 -8.74 52.14 14.24
C PRO A 8 -7.74 51.02 14.52
N ARG A 9 -7.40 50.24 13.48
CA ARG A 9 -6.28 49.29 13.50
C ARG A 9 -4.95 50.06 13.47
N LYS A 10 -4.23 50.06 14.58
CA LYS A 10 -2.83 50.51 14.67
C LYS A 10 -1.91 49.50 13.99
N THR A 11 -1.37 49.84 12.83
CA THR A 11 -0.23 49.16 12.21
C THR A 11 1.06 49.71 12.79
N GLY A 12 1.59 49.05 13.83
CA GLY A 12 2.92 49.33 14.38
C GLY A 12 3.95 48.38 13.76
N TYR A 13 4.74 48.87 12.79
CA TYR A 13 5.93 48.17 12.31
C TYR A 13 7.10 48.47 13.26
N LEU A 14 7.36 47.57 14.20
CA LEU A 14 8.60 47.55 14.97
C LEU A 14 9.67 46.83 14.16
N THR A 15 10.59 47.60 13.58
CA THR A 15 11.82 47.11 12.97
C THR A 15 12.75 46.57 14.05
N SER A 16 12.62 45.27 14.35
CA SER A 16 13.56 44.53 15.21
C SER A 16 14.92 44.43 14.53
N ARG A 17 15.90 45.13 15.11
CA ARG A 17 17.31 45.13 14.73
C ARG A 17 17.87 43.73 15.01
N ARG A 18 17.95 42.88 13.98
CA ARG A 18 18.53 41.52 14.05
C ARG A 18 19.99 41.60 14.52
N GLN A 19 20.22 41.26 15.78
CA GLN A 19 21.55 40.88 16.26
C GLN A 19 22.00 39.64 15.47
N LYS A 20 23.14 39.75 14.78
CA LYS A 20 23.77 38.62 14.10
C LYS A 20 24.26 37.66 15.18
N SER A 21 23.50 36.60 15.44
CA SER A 21 23.95 35.49 16.28
C SER A 21 25.24 34.92 15.70
N ILE A 22 26.31 34.95 16.48
CA ILE A 22 27.59 34.30 16.17
C ILE A 22 27.28 32.82 15.92
N ARG A 23 27.33 32.38 14.65
CA ARG A 23 27.17 30.97 14.30
C ARG A 23 28.47 30.28 14.68
N TYR A 24 28.48 29.61 15.83
CA TYR A 24 29.50 28.63 16.16
C TYR A 24 29.54 27.60 15.02
N ARG A 25 30.68 27.47 14.34
CA ARG A 25 30.88 26.37 13.38
C ARG A 25 30.91 25.08 14.19
N PRO A 26 29.97 24.14 13.98
CA PRO A 26 30.01 22.88 14.71
C PRO A 26 31.30 22.14 14.38
N HIS A 27 31.95 21.60 15.42
CA HIS A 27 33.07 20.68 15.25
C HIS A 27 32.59 19.46 14.47
N VAL A 28 33.26 19.16 13.36
CA VAL A 28 33.06 17.94 12.59
C VAL A 28 33.65 16.80 13.41
N TYR A 29 32.79 16.01 14.05
CA TYR A 29 33.21 14.81 14.76
C TYR A 29 33.31 13.66 13.77
N LYS A 30 34.52 13.18 13.53
CA LYS A 30 34.74 11.89 12.86
C LYS A 30 34.68 10.79 13.91
N TYR A 31 33.77 9.83 13.72
CA TYR A 31 33.62 8.71 14.63
C TYR A 31 34.42 7.52 14.09
N THR A 32 35.65 7.37 14.58
CA THR A 32 36.54 6.24 14.25
C THR A 32 36.36 5.11 15.25
N LEU A 33 36.59 3.86 14.84
CA LEU A 33 36.51 2.71 15.75
C LEU A 33 37.46 2.85 16.95
N GLU A 34 38.65 3.44 16.76
CA GLU A 34 39.65 3.65 17.81
C GLU A 34 39.16 4.49 18.98
N ALA A 35 38.22 5.40 18.74
CA ALA A 35 37.61 6.23 19.77
C ALA A 35 36.53 5.49 20.60
N ASN A 36 36.16 4.26 20.19
CA ASN A 36 35.07 3.46 20.75
C ASN A 36 33.83 4.29 21.13
N PRO A 37 33.27 5.08 20.20
CA PRO A 37 32.11 5.88 20.50
C PRO A 37 30.90 4.98 20.77
N ASP A 38 30.13 5.29 21.81
CA ASP A 38 28.86 4.62 22.05
C ASP A 38 27.94 4.81 20.83
N ALA A 39 27.44 3.70 20.29
CA ALA A 39 26.58 3.68 19.10
C ALA A 39 25.35 4.58 19.28
N MET A 40 24.81 4.71 20.50
CA MET A 40 23.70 5.62 20.79
C MET A 40 24.07 7.10 20.61
N VAL A 41 25.30 7.48 20.98
CA VAL A 41 25.79 8.86 20.80
C VAL A 41 25.90 9.20 19.32
N VAL A 42 26.38 8.25 18.49
CA VAL A 42 26.45 8.43 17.04
C VAL A 42 25.06 8.57 16.41
N VAL A 43 24.09 7.77 16.84
CA VAL A 43 22.69 7.89 16.39
C VAL A 43 22.08 9.24 16.74
N TYR A 44 22.32 9.75 17.96
CA TYR A 44 21.86 11.09 18.33
C TYR A 44 22.58 12.21 17.56
N ALA A 45 23.84 12.03 17.21
CA ALA A 45 24.58 12.99 16.38
C ALA A 45 24.00 13.06 14.96
N LEU A 46 23.64 11.91 14.37
CA LEU A 46 22.94 11.81 13.09
C LEU A 46 21.56 12.48 13.12
N MET A 47 20.77 12.26 14.18
CA MET A 47 19.44 12.87 14.32
C MET A 47 19.48 14.40 14.38
N ASN A 48 20.54 14.96 14.95
CA ASN A 48 20.70 16.41 15.13
C ASN A 48 21.42 17.07 13.95
N GLU A 49 21.62 16.37 12.82
CA GLU A 49 22.34 16.85 11.63
C GLU A 49 23.77 17.32 11.95
N ARG A 50 24.40 16.76 13.00
CA ARG A 50 25.77 17.12 13.41
C ARG A 50 26.85 16.22 12.81
N CYS A 51 26.45 15.17 12.11
CA CYS A 51 27.35 14.17 11.54
C CYS A 51 26.74 13.64 10.24
N GLU A 52 27.53 13.60 9.17
CA GLU A 52 27.15 12.96 7.91
C GLU A 52 27.54 11.47 7.92
N MET A 53 26.88 10.64 7.11
CA MET A 53 27.18 9.21 7.08
C MET A 53 28.60 8.87 6.60
N ASN A 54 29.23 9.77 5.86
CA ASN A 54 30.62 9.62 5.41
C ASN A 54 31.65 9.84 6.54
N ASP A 55 31.25 10.42 7.68
CA ASP A 55 32.12 10.71 8.82
C ASP A 55 32.14 9.59 9.87
N ILE A 56 31.39 8.50 9.64
CA ILE A 56 31.26 7.37 10.56
C ILE A 56 32.01 6.17 9.97
N ASP A 57 32.87 5.55 10.78
CA ASP A 57 33.60 4.36 10.41
C ASP A 57 32.64 3.19 10.08
N PRO A 58 32.74 2.56 8.90
CA PRO A 58 31.88 1.46 8.48
C PRO A 58 31.85 0.27 9.45
N GLN A 59 32.91 0.09 10.25
CA GLN A 59 32.96 -0.98 11.25
C GLN A 59 31.92 -0.80 12.37
N LEU A 60 31.39 0.42 12.56
CA LEU A 60 30.33 0.73 13.52
C LEU A 60 28.92 0.47 12.97
N PHE A 61 28.77 0.24 11.66
CA PHE A 61 27.45 0.05 11.04
C PHE A 61 26.64 -1.14 11.59
N PRO A 62 27.24 -2.33 11.84
CA PRO A 62 26.49 -3.47 12.37
C PRO A 62 25.89 -3.21 13.76
N SER A 63 26.58 -2.47 14.62
CA SER A 63 26.11 -2.14 15.96
C SER A 63 25.07 -1.01 15.96
N MET A 64 25.16 -0.07 15.01
CA MET A 64 24.22 1.04 14.88
C MET A 64 22.89 0.66 14.21
N LEU A 65 22.89 -0.29 13.27
CA LEU A 65 21.70 -0.66 12.49
C LEU A 65 20.45 -1.01 13.34
N PRO A 66 20.52 -1.86 14.39
CA PRO A 66 19.35 -2.16 15.21
C PRO A 66 18.84 -0.91 15.96
N LEU A 67 19.74 -0.04 16.43
CA LEU A 67 19.39 1.19 17.15
C LEU A 67 18.70 2.20 16.22
N LEU A 68 19.18 2.33 14.98
CA LEU A 68 18.57 3.18 13.97
C LEU A 68 17.13 2.72 13.63
N ARG A 69 16.91 1.41 13.44
CA ARG A 69 15.56 0.87 13.16
C ARG A 69 14.59 1.10 14.31
N GLU A 70 15.04 0.92 15.54
CA GLU A 70 14.23 1.18 16.72
C GLU A 70 13.87 2.67 16.83
N LYS A 71 14.84 3.57 16.60
CA LYS A 71 14.60 5.01 16.61
C LYS A 71 13.71 5.49 15.46
N GLU A 72 13.82 4.89 14.29
CA GLU A 72 12.92 5.17 13.17
C GLU A 72 11.46 4.87 13.55
N ARG A 73 11.21 3.72 14.19
CA ARG A 73 9.88 3.32 14.67
C ARG A 73 9.33 4.30 15.70
N GLN A 74 10.15 4.68 16.70
CA GLN A 74 9.77 5.67 17.72
C GLN A 74 9.45 7.04 17.10
N LEU A 75 10.25 7.51 16.14
CA LEU A 75 10.01 8.81 15.49
C LEU A 75 8.76 8.80 14.59
N LYS A 76 8.44 7.66 13.96
CA LYS A 76 7.18 7.47 13.22
C LYS A 76 5.97 7.54 14.15
N GLU A 77 6.06 6.92 15.32
CA GLU A 77 5.03 6.98 16.36
C GLU A 77 4.83 8.41 16.89
N TRP A 78 5.92 9.14 17.12
CA TRP A 78 5.89 10.56 17.55
C TRP A 78 5.58 11.55 16.43
N ARG A 79 5.35 11.07 15.20
CA ARG A 79 5.05 11.88 14.00
C ARG A 79 6.13 12.90 13.63
N ASN A 80 7.40 12.66 13.98
CA ASN A 80 8.52 13.52 13.60
C ASN A 80 9.08 13.12 12.22
N GLN A 81 8.40 13.58 11.16
CA GLN A 81 8.70 13.22 9.77
C GLN A 81 10.13 13.60 9.31
N PRO A 82 10.68 14.79 9.61
CA PRO A 82 12.03 15.16 9.18
C PRO A 82 13.11 14.22 9.74
N ALA A 83 13.12 14.02 11.07
CA ALA A 83 14.11 13.16 11.71
C ALA A 83 13.98 11.69 11.28
N SER A 84 12.73 11.20 11.09
CA SER A 84 12.49 9.85 10.59
C SER A 84 13.07 9.65 9.17
N LYS A 85 12.98 10.66 8.29
CA LYS A 85 13.56 10.59 6.94
C LYS A 85 15.08 10.56 6.97
N THR A 86 15.71 11.34 7.85
CA THR A 86 17.17 11.34 8.04
C THR A 86 17.65 9.97 8.50
N ILE A 87 16.97 9.36 9.49
CA ILE A 87 17.28 8.00 9.94
C ILE A 87 17.02 6.96 8.85
N ALA A 88 15.92 7.06 8.10
CA ALA A 88 15.63 6.13 7.02
C ALA A 88 16.70 6.19 5.91
N SER A 89 17.13 7.38 5.51
CA SER A 89 18.23 7.57 4.56
C SER A 89 19.55 6.99 5.07
N ALA A 90 19.80 7.11 6.37
CA ALA A 90 20.94 6.53 7.06
C ALA A 90 20.91 4.99 7.04
N ILE A 91 19.75 4.38 7.34
CA ILE A 91 19.55 2.93 7.26
C ILE A 91 19.77 2.45 5.84
N GLU A 92 19.17 3.13 4.85
CA GLU A 92 19.31 2.80 3.43
C GLU A 92 20.78 2.86 2.99
N PHE A 93 21.49 3.92 3.37
CA PHE A 93 22.93 4.05 3.12
C PHE A 93 23.71 2.87 3.70
N ILE A 94 23.50 2.51 4.97
CA ILE A 94 24.19 1.39 5.61
C ILE A 94 23.85 0.04 4.96
N THR A 95 22.57 -0.21 4.64
CA THR A 95 22.15 -1.45 3.97
C THR A 95 22.74 -1.57 2.57
N ASN A 96 22.89 -0.45 1.86
CA ASN A 96 23.44 -0.40 0.52
C ASN A 96 24.97 -0.25 0.49
N TYR A 97 25.59 0.13 1.61
CA TYR A 97 27.04 0.33 1.73
C TYR A 97 27.83 -0.94 1.38
N ARG A 98 27.24 -2.12 1.62
CA ARG A 98 27.81 -3.42 1.21
C ARG A 98 27.95 -3.61 -0.31
N TYR A 99 27.40 -2.72 -1.14
CA TYR A 99 27.41 -2.87 -2.60
C TYR A 99 28.25 -1.82 -3.34
N SER A 100 28.75 -0.78 -2.67
CA SER A 100 29.32 0.38 -3.38
C SER A 100 30.85 0.44 -3.46
N GLU A 101 31.64 0.02 -2.46
CA GLU A 101 33.06 0.44 -2.43
C GLU A 101 34.13 -0.58 -2.01
N ASP A 102 33.82 -1.85 -1.76
CA ASP A 102 34.85 -2.86 -1.46
C ASP A 102 34.92 -3.94 -2.56
N PRO A 103 35.81 -3.82 -3.57
CA PRO A 103 35.95 -4.79 -4.66
C PRO A 103 36.26 -6.21 -4.16
N ASN A 104 36.73 -6.34 -2.92
CA ASN A 104 37.17 -7.60 -2.32
C ASN A 104 36.11 -8.32 -1.47
N GLN A 105 34.94 -7.71 -1.21
CA GLN A 105 33.92 -8.27 -0.31
C GLN A 105 32.59 -8.63 -0.97
N ASN A 106 32.64 -9.08 -2.23
CA ASN A 106 31.50 -9.68 -2.91
C ASN A 106 31.59 -11.22 -2.94
N PRO A 107 31.60 -11.96 -1.81
CA PRO A 107 31.66 -13.42 -1.84
C PRO A 107 30.35 -14.06 -2.34
N GLN A 108 29.23 -13.32 -2.40
CA GLN A 108 27.95 -13.87 -2.84
C GLN A 108 27.77 -13.92 -4.38
N LEU A 109 28.68 -13.33 -5.15
CA LEU A 109 28.79 -13.60 -6.59
C LEU A 109 29.77 -14.73 -6.92
N LEU A 110 30.46 -15.30 -5.92
CA LEU A 110 31.34 -16.47 -6.08
C LEU A 110 30.64 -17.81 -5.82
N GLU A 111 29.41 -17.83 -5.29
CA GLU A 111 28.60 -19.06 -5.17
C GLU A 111 27.62 -19.30 -6.33
N ARG A 112 27.59 -18.42 -7.34
CA ARG A 112 27.07 -18.79 -8.67
C ARG A 112 28.13 -19.54 -9.45
N GLY A 113 28.40 -20.75 -8.97
CA GLY A 113 29.18 -21.76 -9.65
C GLY A 113 30.67 -21.43 -9.76
N PHE A 114 31.48 -22.37 -9.31
CA PHE A 114 32.53 -22.87 -10.18
C PHE A 114 31.93 -23.10 -11.57
N THR A 115 31.89 -22.07 -12.42
CA THR A 115 32.11 -22.31 -13.83
C THR A 115 33.51 -22.85 -13.85
N GLN A 116 33.62 -24.18 -13.82
CA GLN A 116 34.80 -24.86 -14.31
C GLN A 116 35.19 -24.07 -15.54
N SER A 117 36.39 -23.50 -15.54
CA SER A 117 36.96 -22.90 -16.73
C SER A 117 36.90 -24.01 -17.78
N LEU A 118 35.83 -23.99 -18.57
CA LEU A 118 35.62 -24.92 -19.66
C LEU A 118 36.79 -24.59 -20.56
N LYS A 119 37.82 -25.46 -20.51
CA LYS A 119 38.92 -25.42 -21.45
C LYS A 119 38.26 -25.19 -22.81
N GLY A 120 38.62 -24.09 -23.46
CA GLY A 120 38.05 -23.75 -24.75
C GLY A 120 38.13 -24.99 -25.65
N PRO A 121 37.16 -25.17 -26.57
CA PRO A 121 37.11 -26.36 -27.39
C PRO A 121 38.46 -26.59 -28.07
N THR A 122 38.93 -27.83 -28.04
CA THR A 122 40.25 -28.14 -28.59
C THR A 122 40.19 -28.01 -30.11
N GLN A 123 41.34 -27.74 -30.74
CA GLN A 123 41.40 -27.62 -32.20
C GLN A 123 40.91 -28.90 -32.89
N GLU A 124 41.16 -30.06 -32.27
CA GLU A 124 40.68 -31.37 -32.75
C GLU A 124 39.15 -31.45 -32.78
N ASP A 125 38.46 -30.91 -31.77
CA ASP A 125 37.00 -30.85 -31.73
C ASP A 125 36.44 -29.97 -32.84
N VAL A 126 37.10 -28.84 -33.12
CA VAL A 126 36.73 -27.90 -34.20
C VAL A 126 36.91 -28.56 -35.56
N ASP A 127 38.04 -29.23 -35.77
CA ASP A 127 38.36 -29.89 -37.04
C ASP A 127 37.43 -31.10 -37.28
N TYR A 128 37.12 -31.86 -36.24
CA TYR A 128 36.13 -32.94 -36.31
C TYR A 128 34.73 -32.40 -36.65
N ALA A 129 34.24 -31.38 -35.94
CA ALA A 129 32.96 -30.75 -36.24
C ALA A 129 32.89 -30.15 -37.65
N LEU A 130 33.99 -29.55 -38.12
CA LEU A 130 34.15 -29.05 -39.48
C LEU A 130 34.03 -30.18 -40.51
N GLN A 131 34.70 -31.31 -40.28
CA GLN A 131 34.61 -32.47 -41.16
C GLN A 131 33.19 -33.04 -41.21
N LEU A 132 32.50 -33.12 -40.06
CA LEU A 132 31.10 -33.56 -40.01
C LEU A 132 30.16 -32.69 -40.85
N LEU A 133 30.33 -31.36 -40.83
CA LEU A 133 29.56 -30.44 -41.67
C LEU A 133 29.84 -30.61 -43.17
N ILE A 134 31.11 -30.77 -43.54
CA ILE A 134 31.51 -30.96 -44.94
C ILE A 134 30.95 -32.28 -45.49
N CYS A 135 30.88 -33.32 -44.65
CA CYS A 135 30.24 -34.59 -44.97
C CYS A 135 28.70 -34.51 -45.08
N GLY A 136 28.11 -33.34 -44.84
CA GLY A 136 26.66 -33.12 -45.00
C GLY A 136 25.82 -33.55 -43.80
N ARG A 137 26.41 -33.71 -42.60
CA ARG A 137 25.62 -33.89 -41.38
C ARG A 137 24.89 -32.60 -41.00
N SER A 138 23.79 -32.73 -40.27
CA SER A 138 23.00 -31.57 -39.81
C SER A 138 23.79 -30.75 -38.80
N VAL A 139 23.61 -29.43 -38.89
CA VAL A 139 24.27 -28.45 -38.01
C VAL A 139 23.88 -28.65 -36.54
N ASP A 140 22.69 -29.19 -36.29
CA ASP A 140 22.13 -29.41 -34.95
C ASP A 140 22.94 -30.39 -34.09
N GLN A 141 23.73 -31.27 -34.72
CA GLN A 141 24.56 -32.26 -34.01
C GLN A 141 25.85 -31.68 -33.43
N ILE A 142 26.18 -30.42 -33.76
CA ILE A 142 27.42 -29.78 -33.33
C ILE A 142 27.19 -29.14 -31.98
N ASP A 143 28.13 -29.37 -31.06
CA ASP A 143 28.14 -28.76 -29.75
C ASP A 143 28.12 -27.21 -29.87
N PRO A 144 27.15 -26.52 -29.22
CA PRO A 144 27.04 -25.06 -29.21
C PRO A 144 28.35 -24.32 -28.89
N SER A 145 29.20 -24.90 -28.03
CA SER A 145 30.47 -24.30 -27.62
C SER A 145 31.47 -24.14 -28.77
N VAL A 146 31.46 -25.05 -29.75
CA VAL A 146 32.42 -25.11 -30.87
C VAL A 146 31.94 -24.29 -32.08
N ARG A 147 30.63 -24.03 -32.19
CA ARG A 147 29.99 -23.44 -33.39
C ARG A 147 30.61 -22.13 -33.87
N LYS A 148 31.02 -21.25 -32.95
CA LYS A 148 31.68 -19.97 -33.34
C LYS A 148 33.01 -20.20 -34.05
N GLN A 149 33.81 -21.14 -33.54
CA GLN A 149 35.13 -21.46 -34.10
C GLN A 149 34.99 -22.22 -35.42
N VAL A 150 34.03 -23.16 -35.51
CA VAL A 150 33.69 -23.88 -36.75
C VAL A 150 33.25 -22.90 -37.85
N GLY A 151 32.50 -21.85 -37.51
CA GLY A 151 32.12 -20.81 -38.48
C GLY A 151 33.32 -20.08 -39.10
N VAL A 152 34.35 -19.80 -38.30
CA VAL A 152 35.62 -19.21 -38.77
C VAL A 152 36.38 -20.22 -39.63
N ALA A 153 36.48 -21.47 -39.18
CA ALA A 153 37.17 -22.54 -39.89
C ALA A 153 36.53 -22.85 -41.27
N LEU A 154 35.19 -22.86 -41.36
CA LEU A 154 34.46 -22.95 -42.63
C LEU A 154 34.79 -21.78 -43.57
N GLY A 155 34.96 -20.58 -43.03
CA GLY A 155 35.37 -19.40 -43.79
C GLY A 155 36.79 -19.51 -44.36
N LEU A 156 37.72 -20.09 -43.59
CA LEU A 156 39.08 -20.39 -44.04
C LEU A 156 39.10 -21.50 -45.10
N LYS A 157 38.43 -22.63 -44.85
CA LYS A 157 38.29 -23.74 -45.81
C LYS A 157 37.68 -23.31 -47.14
N ARG A 158 36.69 -22.40 -47.10
CA ARG A 158 36.13 -21.80 -48.30
C ARG A 158 37.21 -21.05 -49.11
N LYS A 159 38.06 -20.24 -48.46
CA LYS A 159 39.13 -19.49 -49.15
C LYS A 159 40.17 -20.44 -49.74
N GLU A 160 40.55 -21.49 -49.02
CA GLU A 160 41.46 -22.54 -49.51
C GLU A 160 40.88 -23.24 -50.75
N ALA A 161 39.61 -23.67 -50.70
CA ALA A 161 38.94 -24.31 -51.83
C ALA A 161 38.87 -23.40 -53.07
N LEU A 162 38.62 -22.10 -52.87
CA LEU A 162 38.64 -21.11 -53.97
C LEU A 162 40.04 -20.91 -54.57
N GLN A 163 41.10 -20.97 -53.76
CA GLN A 163 42.48 -20.90 -54.27
C GLN A 163 42.86 -22.15 -55.06
N GLN A 164 42.33 -23.31 -54.70
CA GLN A 164 42.54 -24.59 -55.38
C GLN A 164 41.65 -24.79 -56.61
N GLY A 165 40.63 -23.94 -56.80
CA GLY A 165 39.66 -24.07 -57.89
C GLY A 165 38.53 -25.08 -57.65
N ASP A 166 38.35 -25.58 -56.42
CA ASP A 166 37.24 -26.48 -56.07
C ASP A 166 35.98 -25.70 -55.67
N TYR A 167 35.20 -25.34 -56.69
CA TYR A 167 33.98 -24.54 -56.51
C TYR A 167 32.87 -25.29 -55.77
N LEU A 168 32.78 -26.62 -55.91
CA LEU A 168 31.73 -27.42 -55.26
C LEU A 168 31.95 -27.49 -53.75
N LEU A 169 33.19 -27.67 -53.31
CA LEU A 169 33.53 -27.62 -51.89
C LEU A 169 33.30 -26.21 -51.32
N ALA A 170 33.70 -25.17 -52.07
CA ALA A 170 33.47 -23.79 -51.66
C ALA A 170 31.97 -23.48 -51.47
N GLU A 171 31.10 -23.95 -52.36
CA GLU A 171 29.64 -23.81 -52.24
C GLU A 171 29.09 -24.55 -51.02
N LYS A 172 29.52 -25.80 -50.79
CA LYS A 172 29.15 -26.56 -49.58
C LYS A 172 29.52 -25.81 -48.30
N CYS A 173 30.74 -25.28 -48.21
CA CYS A 173 31.17 -24.48 -47.06
C CYS A 173 30.30 -23.23 -46.86
N VAL A 174 29.87 -22.57 -47.94
CA VAL A 174 28.95 -21.41 -47.86
C VAL A 174 27.58 -21.83 -47.36
N ASN A 175 27.02 -22.93 -47.88
CA ASN A 175 25.70 -23.41 -47.47
C ASN A 175 25.70 -23.84 -46.00
N GLN A 176 26.73 -24.55 -45.56
CA GLN A 176 26.89 -24.93 -44.15
C GLN A 176 27.13 -23.73 -43.24
N SER A 177 27.93 -22.74 -43.68
CA SER A 177 28.12 -21.50 -42.93
C SER A 177 26.81 -20.72 -42.77
N ARG A 178 25.98 -20.66 -43.82
CA ARG A 178 24.65 -20.02 -43.76
C ARG A 178 23.72 -20.76 -42.80
N ALA A 179 23.70 -22.10 -42.84
CA ALA A 179 22.90 -22.92 -41.93
C ALA A 179 23.35 -22.76 -40.47
N LEU A 180 24.66 -22.71 -40.22
CA LEU A 180 25.24 -22.46 -38.90
C LEU A 180 24.88 -21.07 -38.35
N ILE A 181 24.97 -20.03 -39.19
CA ILE A 181 24.55 -18.68 -38.79
C ILE A 181 23.04 -18.63 -38.52
N ALA A 182 22.22 -19.34 -39.31
CA ALA A 182 20.79 -19.43 -39.07
C ALA A 182 20.49 -20.07 -37.70
N LEU A 183 21.12 -21.21 -37.39
CA LEU A 183 20.96 -21.90 -36.12
C LEU A 183 21.41 -21.03 -34.93
N GLN A 184 22.56 -20.36 -35.02
CA GLN A 184 23.02 -19.44 -33.97
C GLN A 184 22.05 -18.28 -33.73
N ASN A 185 21.43 -17.76 -34.79
CA ASN A 185 20.43 -16.70 -34.65
C ASN A 185 19.12 -17.23 -34.04
N GLU A 186 18.75 -18.47 -34.33
CA GLU A 186 17.60 -19.15 -33.72
C GLU A 186 17.82 -19.37 -32.22
N GLU A 187 18.97 -19.91 -31.81
CA GLU A 187 19.32 -20.08 -30.39
C GLU A 187 19.32 -18.75 -29.64
N ARG A 188 19.97 -17.73 -30.19
CA ARG A 188 19.97 -16.39 -29.58
C ARG A 188 18.55 -15.82 -29.47
N TYR A 189 17.69 -16.09 -30.44
CA TYR A 189 16.30 -15.68 -30.39
C TYR A 189 15.53 -16.42 -29.29
N GLU A 190 15.72 -17.75 -29.18
CA GLU A 190 15.14 -18.56 -28.11
C GLU A 190 15.60 -18.08 -26.74
N GLU A 191 16.89 -17.84 -26.53
CA GLU A 191 17.43 -17.27 -25.29
C GLU A 191 16.74 -15.95 -24.91
N ILE A 192 16.58 -15.03 -25.88
CA ILE A 192 15.90 -13.75 -25.66
C ILE A 192 14.42 -13.96 -25.30
N GLN A 193 13.74 -14.92 -25.95
CA GLN A 193 12.34 -15.22 -25.64
C GLN A 193 12.19 -15.87 -24.26
N THR A 194 13.06 -16.81 -23.90
CA THR A 194 13.09 -17.44 -22.57
C THR A 194 13.30 -16.38 -21.49
N GLN A 195 14.32 -15.51 -21.64
CA GLN A 195 14.55 -14.40 -20.71
C GLN A 195 13.32 -13.47 -20.59
N ARG A 196 12.66 -13.16 -21.71
CA ARG A 196 11.46 -12.32 -21.71
C ARG A 196 10.30 -13.01 -20.97
N THR A 197 10.14 -14.31 -21.17
CA THR A 197 9.11 -15.14 -20.52
C THR A 197 9.37 -15.19 -19.01
N ASP A 198 10.61 -15.43 -18.59
CA ASP A 198 11.02 -15.43 -17.19
C ASP A 198 10.74 -14.08 -16.53
N MET A 199 11.12 -12.98 -17.18
CA MET A 199 10.88 -11.62 -16.67
C MET A 199 9.39 -11.28 -16.49
N ILE A 200 8.52 -11.76 -17.39
CA ILE A 200 7.08 -11.51 -17.29
C ILE A 200 6.46 -12.42 -16.23
N THR A 201 6.90 -13.68 -16.16
CA THR A 201 6.50 -14.64 -15.13
C THR A 201 6.86 -14.16 -13.73
N GLU A 202 8.08 -13.63 -13.55
CA GLU A 202 8.50 -13.02 -12.28
C GLU A 202 7.59 -11.85 -11.90
N LYS A 203 7.28 -10.96 -12.85
CA LYS A 203 6.35 -9.84 -12.62
C LYS A 203 4.93 -10.30 -12.30
N TYR A 204 4.46 -11.38 -12.94
CA TYR A 204 3.17 -11.98 -12.64
C TYR A 204 3.14 -12.49 -11.21
N ASN A 205 4.16 -13.26 -10.79
CA ASN A 205 4.28 -13.78 -9.44
C ASN A 205 4.34 -12.64 -8.40
N GLN A 206 5.09 -11.58 -8.69
CA GLN A 206 5.11 -10.38 -7.85
C GLN A 206 3.72 -9.74 -7.72
N CYS A 207 3.02 -9.50 -8.84
CA CYS A 207 1.68 -8.93 -8.83
C CYS A 207 0.65 -9.82 -8.13
N GLN A 208 0.80 -11.15 -8.22
CA GLN A 208 -0.06 -12.12 -7.56
C GLN A 208 0.15 -12.10 -6.03
N ASN A 209 1.41 -12.01 -5.59
CA ASN A 209 1.73 -11.83 -4.17
C ASN A 209 1.21 -10.48 -3.66
N ASP A 210 1.39 -9.41 -4.42
CA ASP A 210 0.85 -8.07 -4.09
C ASP A 210 -0.68 -8.12 -3.97
N PHE A 211 -1.37 -8.81 -4.88
CA PHE A 211 -2.82 -9.01 -4.79
C PHE A 211 -3.23 -9.74 -3.50
N GLN A 212 -2.53 -10.82 -3.13
CA GLN A 212 -2.81 -11.56 -1.89
C GLN A 212 -2.59 -10.68 -0.65
N THR A 213 -1.48 -9.95 -0.60
CA THR A 213 -1.18 -9.05 0.53
C THR A 213 -2.18 -7.91 0.65
N ILE A 214 -2.60 -7.29 -0.47
CA ILE A 214 -3.66 -6.26 -0.48
C ILE A 214 -4.97 -6.85 0.05
N LYS A 215 -5.33 -8.06 -0.38
CA LYS A 215 -6.54 -8.75 0.08
C LYS A 215 -6.51 -8.98 1.59
N GLU A 216 -5.42 -9.56 2.11
CA GLU A 216 -5.26 -9.80 3.55
C GLU A 216 -5.30 -8.50 4.37
N GLN A 217 -4.67 -7.43 3.89
CA GLN A 217 -4.71 -6.12 4.54
C GLN A 217 -6.14 -5.56 4.60
N TRP A 218 -6.92 -5.72 3.53
CA TRP A 218 -8.31 -5.28 3.50
C TRP A 218 -9.21 -6.14 4.38
N ASP A 219 -9.00 -7.46 4.42
CA ASP A 219 -9.73 -8.36 5.31
C ASP A 219 -9.51 -7.98 6.78
N GLN A 220 -8.26 -7.68 7.17
CA GLN A 220 -7.94 -7.19 8.51
C GLN A 220 -8.62 -5.84 8.81
N LYS A 221 -8.60 -4.90 7.87
CA LYS A 221 -9.28 -3.59 8.02
C LYS A 221 -10.79 -3.74 8.16
N LEU A 222 -11.41 -4.62 7.37
CA LEU A 222 -12.85 -4.89 7.43
C LEU A 222 -13.25 -5.56 8.75
N GLN A 223 -12.44 -6.50 9.24
CA GLN A 223 -12.64 -7.08 10.57
C GLN A 223 -12.51 -6.03 11.68
N ALA A 224 -11.53 -5.13 11.60
CA ALA A 224 -11.36 -4.05 12.56
C ALA A 224 -12.55 -3.07 12.51
N ALA A 225 -13.02 -2.71 11.32
CA ALA A 225 -14.19 -1.86 11.13
C ALA A 225 -15.48 -2.51 11.66
N ALA A 226 -15.66 -3.81 11.47
CA ALA A 226 -16.80 -4.56 12.00
C ALA A 226 -16.79 -4.58 13.53
N LYS A 227 -15.63 -4.86 14.16
CA LYS A 227 -15.48 -4.77 15.62
C LYS A 227 -15.78 -3.37 16.14
N GLN A 228 -15.22 -2.34 15.49
CA GLN A 228 -15.47 -0.94 15.85
C GLN A 228 -16.96 -0.56 15.77
N ARG A 229 -17.68 -1.05 14.75
CA ARG A 229 -19.13 -0.88 14.64
C ARG A 229 -19.84 -1.49 15.85
N ASP A 230 -19.56 -2.76 16.13
CA ASP A 230 -20.24 -3.51 17.18
C ASP A 230 -19.96 -2.89 18.57
N ASP A 231 -18.72 -2.47 18.82
CA ASP A 231 -18.34 -1.78 20.05
C ASP A 231 -19.02 -0.41 20.18
N SER A 232 -19.14 0.33 19.07
CA SER A 232 -19.81 1.63 19.06
C SER A 232 -21.31 1.52 19.36
N LEU A 233 -21.97 0.49 18.83
CA LEU A 233 -23.39 0.22 19.11
C LEU A 233 -23.59 -0.21 20.56
N LYS A 234 -22.77 -1.14 21.07
CA LYS A 234 -22.81 -1.55 22.48
C LYS A 234 -22.61 -0.38 23.45
N GLN A 235 -21.66 0.52 23.16
CA GLN A 235 -21.45 1.71 23.96
C GLN A 235 -22.68 2.63 23.95
N LEU A 236 -23.35 2.74 22.81
CA LEU A 236 -24.58 3.53 22.71
C LEU A 236 -25.71 2.90 23.53
N ASP A 237 -25.89 1.58 23.46
CA ASP A 237 -26.89 0.85 24.27
C ASP A 237 -26.64 1.01 25.77
N ILE A 238 -25.38 0.90 26.20
CA ILE A 238 -25.00 1.11 27.61
C ILE A 238 -25.35 2.53 28.04
N ASN A 239 -24.97 3.54 27.25
CA ASN A 239 -25.26 4.94 27.57
C ASN A 239 -26.77 5.21 27.62
N ASP A 240 -27.52 4.74 26.63
CA ASP A 240 -28.97 4.93 26.57
C ASP A 240 -29.66 4.23 27.76
N SER A 241 -29.15 3.07 28.20
CA SER A 241 -29.65 2.38 29.40
C SER A 241 -29.37 3.13 30.71
N LEU A 242 -28.19 3.76 30.84
CA LEU A 242 -27.83 4.58 31.99
C LEU A 242 -28.68 5.86 32.04
N GLU A 243 -28.83 6.54 30.90
CA GLU A 243 -29.68 7.72 30.79
C GLU A 243 -31.15 7.39 31.16
N LEU A 244 -31.67 6.23 30.75
CA LEU A 244 -33.02 5.80 31.11
C LEU A 244 -33.14 5.47 32.60
N GLN A 245 -32.14 4.83 33.20
CA GLN A 245 -32.10 4.59 34.65
C GLN A 245 -32.07 5.91 35.45
N GLU A 246 -31.32 6.90 34.97
CA GLU A 246 -31.30 8.23 35.58
C GLU A 246 -32.65 8.94 35.46
N PHE A 247 -33.33 8.79 34.32
CA PHE A 247 -34.69 9.30 34.15
C PHE A 247 -35.68 8.60 35.09
N ASP A 248 -35.58 7.27 35.25
CA ASP A 248 -36.49 6.49 36.08
C ASP A 248 -36.39 6.86 37.58
N LYS A 249 -35.23 7.34 38.05
CA LYS A 249 -35.08 7.90 39.42
C LYS A 249 -35.97 9.12 39.67
N VAL A 250 -36.44 9.82 38.64
CA VAL A 250 -37.36 10.96 38.78
C VAL A 250 -38.75 10.49 39.24
N PHE A 251 -39.13 9.24 39.00
CA PHE A 251 -40.42 8.70 39.49
C PHE A 251 -40.45 8.56 41.01
N ASP A 252 -39.30 8.40 41.65
CA ASP A 252 -39.18 8.32 43.11
C ASP A 252 -39.24 9.71 43.78
N SER A 253 -39.17 10.79 42.99
CA SER A 253 -39.21 12.16 43.51
C SER A 253 -40.64 12.58 43.93
N PRO A 254 -40.78 13.42 44.97
CA PRO A 254 -42.08 13.88 45.42
C PRO A 254 -42.78 14.72 44.34
N VAL A 255 -44.11 14.62 44.27
CA VAL A 255 -44.91 15.34 43.28
C VAL A 255 -44.67 16.86 43.40
N PRO A 256 -44.29 17.55 42.31
CA PRO A 256 -44.07 18.98 42.33
C PRO A 256 -45.32 19.76 42.75
N SER A 257 -45.11 20.89 43.43
CA SER A 257 -46.20 21.73 43.95
C SER A 257 -47.14 22.26 42.85
N GLU A 258 -46.66 22.33 41.60
CA GLU A 258 -47.45 22.74 40.44
C GLU A 258 -48.68 21.86 40.20
N PHE A 259 -48.56 20.56 40.48
CA PHE A 259 -49.65 19.58 40.34
C PHE A 259 -50.52 19.47 41.59
N LEU A 260 -50.09 20.08 42.69
CA LEU A 260 -50.78 20.10 43.99
C LEU A 260 -51.48 21.43 44.27
N LYS A 261 -51.68 22.27 43.24
CA LYS A 261 -52.40 23.54 43.38
C LYS A 261 -53.86 23.27 43.77
N PRO A 262 -54.32 23.75 44.94
CA PRO A 262 -55.69 23.53 45.38
C PRO A 262 -56.67 24.22 44.44
N SER A 263 -57.83 23.59 44.21
CA SER A 263 -58.90 24.22 43.43
C SER A 263 -59.48 25.44 44.14
N SER A 264 -60.12 26.33 43.37
CA SER A 264 -60.87 27.45 43.94
C SER A 264 -61.98 26.99 44.88
N THR A 265 -62.61 25.85 44.61
CA THR A 265 -63.66 25.27 45.46
C THR A 265 -63.11 24.82 46.81
N LEU A 266 -61.94 24.18 46.83
CA LEU A 266 -61.29 23.80 48.09
C LEU A 266 -60.88 25.03 48.91
N LEU A 267 -60.34 26.06 48.25
CA LEU A 267 -60.00 27.33 48.89
C LEU A 267 -61.22 28.03 49.49
N GLN A 268 -62.37 28.02 48.79
CA GLN A 268 -63.63 28.56 49.30
C GLN A 268 -64.15 27.79 50.51
N LEU A 269 -64.08 26.45 50.50
CA LEU A 269 -64.47 25.62 51.65
C LEU A 269 -63.61 25.92 52.88
N LYS A 270 -62.29 26.07 52.72
CA LYS A 270 -61.37 26.46 53.82
C LYS A 270 -61.65 27.87 54.34
N CYS A 271 -61.96 28.82 53.46
CA CYS A 271 -62.35 30.17 53.87
C CYS A 271 -63.68 30.16 54.65
N ARG A 272 -64.67 29.37 54.19
CA ARG A 272 -65.95 29.18 54.87
C ARG A 272 -65.79 28.51 56.24
N GLU A 273 -64.94 27.49 56.33
CA GLU A 273 -64.58 26.85 57.59
C GLU A 273 -64.02 27.87 58.59
N GLN A 274 -63.00 28.64 58.19
CA GLN A 274 -62.39 29.69 59.03
C GLN A 274 -63.42 30.71 59.52
N TYR A 275 -64.31 31.14 58.61
CA TYR A 275 -65.40 32.04 58.97
C TYR A 275 -66.36 31.43 60.01
N MET A 276 -66.80 30.18 59.81
CA MET A 276 -67.69 29.49 60.76
C MET A 276 -67.05 29.33 62.14
N VAL A 277 -65.76 28.98 62.19
CA VAL A 277 -64.97 28.90 63.43
C VAL A 277 -64.94 30.26 64.14
N SER A 278 -64.70 31.34 63.39
CA SER A 278 -64.67 32.71 63.96
C SER A 278 -66.04 33.16 64.49
N SER A 279 -67.13 32.65 63.91
CA SER A 279 -68.52 32.97 64.31
C SER A 279 -69.05 32.10 65.47
N GLY A 280 -68.28 31.13 65.97
CA GLY A 280 -68.69 30.23 67.07
C GLY A 280 -69.58 29.06 66.66
N ARG A 281 -69.77 28.81 65.35
CA ARG A 281 -70.62 27.74 64.81
C ARG A 281 -69.82 26.45 64.57
N TYR A 282 -69.39 25.80 65.64
CA TYR A 282 -68.42 24.70 65.55
C TYR A 282 -68.94 23.42 64.89
N ALA A 283 -70.22 23.08 65.07
CA ALA A 283 -70.81 21.87 64.47
C ALA A 283 -70.78 21.94 62.92
N GLU A 284 -71.24 23.06 62.36
CA GLU A 284 -71.22 23.27 60.91
C GLU A 284 -69.80 23.42 60.36
N ALA A 285 -68.89 24.04 61.12
CA ALA A 285 -67.48 24.12 60.75
C ALA A 285 -66.86 22.72 60.61
N ASN A 286 -67.25 21.77 61.48
CA ASN A 286 -66.77 20.39 61.40
C ASN A 286 -67.27 19.68 60.13
N ASP A 287 -68.53 19.89 59.74
CA ASP A 287 -69.08 19.31 58.52
C ASP A 287 -68.37 19.86 57.27
N VAL A 288 -68.15 21.19 57.21
CA VAL A 288 -67.40 21.84 56.12
C VAL A 288 -65.95 21.37 56.10
N ARG A 289 -65.33 21.15 57.26
CA ARG A 289 -63.98 20.60 57.36
C ARG A 289 -63.90 19.18 56.81
N SER A 290 -64.88 18.31 57.12
CA SER A 290 -64.92 16.94 56.56
C SER A 290 -64.97 16.99 55.04
N GLN A 291 -65.86 17.82 54.48
CA GLN A 291 -65.99 18.01 53.03
C GLN A 291 -64.69 18.55 52.41
N ALA A 292 -64.04 19.52 53.06
CA ALA A 292 -62.77 20.07 52.59
C ALA A 292 -61.64 19.02 52.60
N LEU A 293 -61.57 18.16 53.63
CA LEU A 293 -60.59 17.08 53.73
C LEU A 293 -60.81 16.00 52.67
N GLU A 294 -62.06 15.61 52.42
CA GLU A 294 -62.41 14.67 51.36
C GLU A 294 -62.02 15.21 49.98
N LEU A 295 -62.36 16.47 49.68
CA LEU A 295 -62.01 17.11 48.42
C LEU A 295 -60.50 17.29 48.26
N GLU A 296 -59.79 17.67 49.33
CA GLU A 296 -58.33 17.79 49.33
C GLU A 296 -57.65 16.44 49.05
N ALA A 297 -58.16 15.34 49.61
CA ALA A 297 -57.65 14.00 49.32
C ALA A 297 -57.86 13.62 47.84
N GLN A 298 -59.06 13.87 47.29
CA GLN A 298 -59.38 13.62 45.89
C GLN A 298 -58.51 14.44 44.93
N GLU A 299 -58.31 15.73 45.21
CA GLU A 299 -57.47 16.62 44.38
C GLU A 299 -56.00 16.21 44.43
N LYS A 300 -55.48 15.83 45.61
CA LYS A 300 -54.12 15.30 45.74
C LYS A 300 -53.93 14.01 44.94
N GLU A 301 -54.89 13.10 44.97
CA GLU A 301 -54.82 11.86 44.19
C GLU A 301 -54.91 12.14 42.67
N ALA A 302 -55.81 13.02 42.25
CA ALA A 302 -55.93 13.43 40.86
C ALA A 302 -54.66 14.13 40.36
N GLY A 303 -54.06 15.00 41.18
CA GLY A 303 -52.78 15.65 40.89
C GLY A 303 -51.64 14.65 40.72
N LYS A 304 -51.53 13.67 41.63
CA LYS A 304 -50.58 12.54 41.52
C LYS A 304 -50.77 11.76 40.21
N LYS A 305 -52.02 11.41 39.86
CA LYS A 305 -52.31 10.68 38.60
C LYS A 305 -51.91 11.47 37.36
N ARG A 306 -52.19 12.78 37.32
CA ARG A 306 -51.78 13.66 36.21
C ARG A 306 -50.26 13.75 36.09
N TYR A 307 -49.57 13.92 37.20
CA TYR A 307 -48.10 13.96 37.23
C TYR A 307 -47.47 12.66 36.69
N LEU A 308 -47.96 11.50 37.16
CA LEU A 308 -47.48 10.20 36.67
C LEU A 308 -47.78 10.00 35.18
N ALA A 309 -48.96 10.43 34.70
CA ALA A 309 -49.29 10.37 33.28
C ALA A 309 -48.35 11.24 32.44
N GLU A 310 -48.02 12.44 32.90
CA GLU A 310 -47.06 13.32 32.23
C GLU A 310 -45.64 12.74 32.23
N LEU A 311 -45.18 12.17 33.36
CA LEU A 311 -43.89 11.47 33.42
C LEU A 311 -43.82 10.28 32.46
N ASN A 312 -44.90 9.48 32.38
CA ASN A 312 -44.97 8.37 31.44
C ASN A 312 -44.90 8.82 29.98
N LEU A 313 -45.58 9.92 29.64
CA LEU A 313 -45.52 10.50 28.30
C LEU A 313 -44.09 10.98 27.99
N LYS A 314 -43.45 11.70 28.93
CA LYS A 314 -42.05 12.12 28.79
C LYS A 314 -41.10 10.92 28.65
N ARG A 315 -41.32 9.83 29.39
CA ARG A 315 -40.54 8.59 29.28
C ARG A 315 -40.67 7.97 27.88
N GLN A 316 -41.88 7.90 27.34
CA GLN A 316 -42.13 7.38 25.99
C GLN A 316 -41.46 8.24 24.91
N GLU A 317 -41.57 9.56 25.02
CA GLU A 317 -40.87 10.49 24.13
C GLU A 317 -39.35 10.35 24.21
N PHE A 318 -38.83 10.12 25.43
CA PHE A 318 -37.40 9.91 25.66
C PHE A 318 -36.91 8.61 25.00
N ILE A 319 -37.63 7.50 25.19
CA ILE A 319 -37.33 6.22 24.53
C ILE A 319 -37.37 6.37 23.01
N LYS A 320 -38.38 7.07 22.48
CA LYS A 320 -38.49 7.32 21.04
C LYS A 320 -37.27 8.12 20.52
N LYS A 321 -36.84 9.16 21.24
CA LYS A 321 -35.63 9.92 20.90
C LYS A 321 -34.37 9.06 20.91
N GLN A 322 -34.23 8.16 21.88
CA GLN A 322 -33.10 7.21 21.93
C GLN A 322 -33.15 6.24 20.74
N GLN A 323 -34.32 5.69 20.39
CA GLN A 323 -34.48 4.84 19.22
C GLN A 323 -34.14 5.56 17.91
N ASP A 324 -34.60 6.79 17.73
CA ASP A 324 -34.29 7.60 16.55
C ASP A 324 -32.77 7.91 16.47
N LYS A 325 -32.13 8.23 17.61
CA LYS A 325 -30.68 8.42 17.73
C LYS A 325 -29.91 7.14 17.40
N HIS A 326 -30.35 5.99 17.91
CA HIS A 326 -29.77 4.69 17.63
C HIS A 326 -29.87 4.37 16.12
N ALA A 327 -31.05 4.48 15.53
CA ALA A 327 -31.27 4.22 14.10
C ALA A 327 -30.42 5.12 13.20
N ALA A 328 -30.33 6.42 13.52
CA ALA A 328 -29.49 7.35 12.79
C ALA A 328 -28.00 6.99 12.90
N ARG A 329 -27.54 6.57 14.09
CA ARG A 329 -26.14 6.16 14.31
C ARG A 329 -25.83 4.85 13.59
N GLU A 330 -26.70 3.87 13.67
CA GLU A 330 -26.58 2.58 12.98
C GLU A 330 -26.48 2.78 11.47
N MET A 331 -27.37 3.60 10.89
CA MET A 331 -27.33 3.95 9.46
C MET A 331 -26.00 4.64 9.09
N ALA A 332 -25.53 5.58 9.91
CA ALA A 332 -24.27 6.26 9.67
C ALA A 332 -23.07 5.31 9.69
N ILE A 333 -22.99 4.39 10.68
CA ILE A 333 -21.91 3.42 10.77
C ILE A 333 -21.98 2.40 9.63
N ARG A 334 -23.18 1.93 9.28
CA ARG A 334 -23.40 1.05 8.12
C ARG A 334 -22.91 1.69 6.84
N ASN A 335 -23.27 2.95 6.59
CA ASN A 335 -22.79 3.70 5.42
C ASN A 335 -21.27 3.85 5.41
N GLN A 336 -20.61 3.98 6.57
CA GLN A 336 -19.15 4.01 6.66
C GLN A 336 -18.55 2.64 6.33
N TYR A 337 -19.10 1.56 6.87
CA TYR A 337 -18.68 0.19 6.59
C TYR A 337 -18.83 -0.15 5.11
N ASP A 338 -19.98 0.15 4.51
CA ASP A 338 -20.24 -0.10 3.09
C ASP A 338 -19.26 0.68 2.19
N LYS A 339 -18.90 1.92 2.56
CA LYS A 339 -17.85 2.68 1.88
C LYS A 339 -16.47 2.03 2.00
N THR A 340 -16.14 1.41 3.13
CA THR A 340 -14.87 0.68 3.28
C THR A 340 -14.85 -0.60 2.46
N VAL A 341 -15.96 -1.34 2.41
CA VAL A 341 -16.11 -2.54 1.57
C VAL A 341 -15.95 -2.19 0.10
N ALA A 342 -16.68 -1.17 -0.39
CA ALA A 342 -16.60 -0.76 -1.79
C ALA A 342 -15.17 -0.32 -2.20
N ARG A 343 -14.43 0.33 -1.30
CA ARG A 343 -13.01 0.68 -1.54
C ARG A 343 -12.12 -0.56 -1.61
N ALA A 344 -12.31 -1.52 -0.69
CA ALA A 344 -11.57 -2.77 -0.69
C ALA A 344 -11.79 -3.56 -1.99
N GLU A 345 -13.05 -3.70 -2.41
CA GLU A 345 -13.42 -4.38 -3.65
C GLU A 345 -12.77 -3.74 -4.88
N LEU A 346 -12.81 -2.40 -4.98
CA LEU A 346 -12.22 -1.68 -6.09
C LEU A 346 -10.69 -1.85 -6.16
N GLU A 347 -10.01 -1.84 -5.03
CA GLU A 347 -8.55 -2.04 -4.99
C GLU A 347 -8.16 -3.48 -5.30
N CYS A 348 -8.85 -4.46 -4.74
CA CYS A 348 -8.67 -5.87 -5.05
C CYS A 348 -8.94 -6.15 -6.54
N GLU A 349 -9.99 -5.57 -7.12
CA GLU A 349 -10.31 -5.70 -8.54
C GLU A 349 -9.21 -5.10 -9.43
N ARG A 350 -8.67 -3.93 -9.06
CA ARG A 350 -7.55 -3.31 -9.80
C ARG A 350 -6.30 -4.18 -9.79
N ALA A 351 -5.93 -4.71 -8.63
CA ALA A 351 -4.78 -5.61 -8.49
C ALA A 351 -4.99 -6.92 -9.25
N SER A 352 -6.17 -7.52 -9.15
CA SER A 352 -6.55 -8.73 -9.91
C SER A 352 -6.48 -8.52 -11.42
N LYS A 353 -7.04 -7.40 -11.94
CA LYS A 353 -6.96 -7.04 -13.37
C LYS A 353 -5.51 -6.85 -13.85
N MET A 354 -4.62 -6.40 -12.98
CA MET A 354 -3.20 -6.24 -13.32
C MET A 354 -2.52 -7.61 -13.45
N ALA A 355 -2.80 -8.55 -12.54
CA ALA A 355 -2.31 -9.92 -12.63
C ALA A 355 -2.82 -10.62 -13.91
N HIS A 356 -4.13 -10.52 -14.20
CA HIS A 356 -4.73 -11.11 -15.41
C HIS A 356 -4.11 -10.56 -16.70
N LYS A 357 -3.82 -9.25 -16.76
CA LYS A 357 -3.14 -8.65 -17.93
C LYS A 357 -1.72 -9.15 -18.14
N LEU A 358 -1.06 -9.65 -17.09
CA LEU A 358 0.28 -10.26 -17.21
C LEU A 358 0.16 -11.73 -17.62
N GLU A 359 -0.84 -12.43 -17.10
CA GLU A 359 -1.21 -13.79 -17.53
C GLU A 359 -1.53 -13.84 -19.04
N ASP A 360 -2.40 -12.94 -19.52
CA ASP A 360 -2.72 -12.81 -20.96
C ASP A 360 -1.47 -12.60 -21.83
N LYS A 361 -0.45 -11.90 -21.30
CA LYS A 361 0.82 -11.65 -22.00
C LYS A 361 1.72 -12.87 -22.00
N ILE A 362 1.71 -13.68 -20.95
CA ILE A 362 2.41 -14.97 -20.93
C ILE A 362 1.80 -15.87 -22.00
N ASP A 363 0.48 -16.00 -22.00
CA ASP A 363 -0.26 -16.79 -23.01
C ASP A 363 -0.03 -16.28 -24.44
N GLU A 364 0.10 -14.96 -24.64
CA GLU A 364 0.45 -14.39 -25.95
C GLU A 364 1.87 -14.78 -26.38
N ILE A 365 2.84 -14.75 -25.46
CA ILE A 365 4.22 -15.14 -25.75
C ILE A 365 4.30 -16.63 -26.08
N ASP A 366 3.63 -17.48 -25.32
CA ASP A 366 3.61 -18.92 -25.56
C ASP A 366 2.94 -19.28 -26.89
N ARG A 367 1.81 -18.62 -27.22
CA ARG A 367 1.17 -18.77 -28.54
C ARG A 367 2.10 -18.33 -29.67
N ASN A 368 2.82 -17.23 -29.49
CA ASN A 368 3.78 -16.76 -30.49
C ASN A 368 4.97 -17.73 -30.64
N ALA A 369 5.46 -18.32 -29.54
CA ALA A 369 6.51 -19.33 -29.55
C ALA A 369 6.07 -20.60 -30.29
N MET A 370 4.85 -21.09 -30.03
CA MET A 370 4.27 -22.24 -30.74
C MET A 370 4.12 -22.00 -32.24
N MET A 371 3.69 -20.80 -32.65
CA MET A 371 3.56 -20.44 -34.06
C MET A 371 4.92 -20.34 -34.76
N ALA A 372 5.94 -19.81 -34.07
CA ALA A 372 7.30 -19.78 -34.57
C ALA A 372 7.85 -21.20 -34.79
N ALA A 373 7.64 -22.12 -33.85
CA ALA A 373 8.08 -23.52 -33.95
C ALA A 373 7.39 -24.30 -35.08
N ARG A 374 6.13 -23.97 -35.42
CA ARG A 374 5.42 -24.58 -36.55
C ARG A 374 5.92 -24.05 -37.91
N SER A 375 6.35 -22.79 -37.96
CA SER A 375 6.82 -22.18 -39.21
C SER A 375 8.16 -22.73 -39.70
N THR A 376 8.99 -23.29 -38.83
CA THR A 376 10.32 -23.84 -39.20
C THR A 376 10.22 -25.25 -39.77
N LYS A 377 9.24 -26.07 -39.35
CA LYS A 377 9.09 -27.47 -39.81
C LYS A 377 8.49 -27.65 -41.20
N ASN A 378 7.73 -26.69 -41.72
CA ASN A 378 6.96 -26.85 -42.98
C ASN A 378 7.57 -26.15 -44.21
N ARG A 379 8.81 -25.68 -44.15
CA ARG A 379 9.50 -25.16 -45.34
C ARG A 379 10.07 -26.29 -46.18
N SER A 380 9.19 -26.88 -46.99
CA SER A 380 9.60 -27.62 -48.19
C SER A 380 10.37 -26.67 -49.11
N LEU A 381 11.58 -27.06 -49.52
CA LEU A 381 12.52 -26.28 -50.33
C LEU A 381 12.07 -26.05 -51.79
N ASN A 382 10.94 -26.62 -52.20
CA ASN A 382 10.51 -26.63 -53.61
C ASN A 382 9.38 -25.66 -53.97
N ASP A 383 8.77 -24.98 -53.00
CA ASP A 383 7.71 -24.01 -53.29
C ASP A 383 8.28 -22.61 -53.44
N ALA A 384 8.11 -22.04 -54.64
CA ALA A 384 8.45 -20.65 -54.92
C ALA A 384 7.79 -19.74 -53.86
N PRO A 385 8.55 -18.85 -53.21
CA PRO A 385 8.07 -18.12 -52.05
C PRO A 385 6.92 -17.20 -52.45
N ASP A 386 5.75 -17.43 -51.87
CA ASP A 386 4.62 -16.51 -51.98
C ASP A 386 5.10 -15.09 -51.59
N PRO A 387 4.91 -14.06 -52.45
CA PRO A 387 5.35 -12.69 -52.15
C PRO A 387 4.79 -12.16 -50.82
N LYS A 388 3.64 -12.66 -50.35
CA LYS A 388 3.10 -12.33 -49.02
C LYS A 388 3.94 -12.92 -47.88
N ALA A 389 4.47 -14.12 -48.07
CA ALA A 389 5.36 -14.77 -47.10
C ALA A 389 6.72 -14.06 -47.00
N GLN A 390 7.25 -13.54 -48.12
CA GLN A 390 8.46 -12.70 -48.10
C GLN A 390 8.25 -11.39 -47.32
N ALA A 391 7.11 -10.72 -47.50
CA ALA A 391 6.80 -9.52 -46.74
C ALA A 391 6.66 -9.81 -45.23
N ALA A 392 6.07 -10.95 -44.86
CA ALA A 392 5.97 -11.39 -43.46
C ALA A 392 7.35 -11.68 -42.84
N LEU A 393 8.22 -12.37 -43.57
CA LEU A 393 9.62 -12.61 -43.16
C LEU A 393 10.41 -11.32 -43.02
N PHE A 394 10.21 -10.37 -43.93
CA PHE A 394 10.87 -9.09 -43.85
C PHE A 394 10.44 -8.32 -42.60
N ARG A 395 9.16 -8.35 -42.25
CA ARG A 395 8.65 -7.78 -40.98
C ARG A 395 9.19 -8.52 -39.75
N GLN A 396 9.30 -9.84 -39.80
CA GLN A 396 9.88 -10.64 -38.72
C GLN A 396 11.37 -10.34 -38.54
N ARG A 397 12.14 -10.29 -39.63
CA ARG A 397 13.55 -9.88 -39.63
C ARG A 397 13.74 -8.45 -39.16
N ALA A 398 12.87 -7.52 -39.58
CA ALA A 398 12.88 -6.15 -39.09
C ALA A 398 12.60 -6.09 -37.59
N LYS A 399 11.64 -6.87 -37.07
CA LYS A 399 11.36 -7.01 -35.63
C LYS A 399 12.56 -7.59 -34.86
N ILE A 400 13.15 -8.68 -35.36
CA ILE A 400 14.34 -9.30 -34.76
C ILE A 400 15.50 -8.30 -34.77
N ASN A 401 15.76 -7.63 -35.89
CA ASN A 401 16.80 -6.62 -35.98
C ASN A 401 16.52 -5.44 -35.03
N THR A 402 15.27 -4.98 -34.89
CA THR A 402 14.98 -3.97 -33.86
C THR A 402 15.25 -4.51 -32.47
N ILE A 403 14.87 -5.75 -32.11
CA ILE A 403 15.14 -6.31 -30.78
C ILE A 403 16.65 -6.50 -30.54
N VAL A 404 17.39 -6.94 -31.56
CA VAL A 404 18.83 -7.24 -31.49
C VAL A 404 19.70 -5.98 -31.48
N TYR A 405 19.31 -4.94 -32.22
CA TYR A 405 20.09 -3.71 -32.40
C TYR A 405 19.55 -2.49 -31.64
N THR A 406 18.29 -2.48 -31.20
CA THR A 406 17.90 -1.54 -30.14
C THR A 406 18.53 -2.07 -28.87
N LYS A 407 19.60 -1.40 -28.44
CA LYS A 407 20.26 -1.63 -27.15
C LYS A 407 19.17 -1.93 -26.13
N THR A 408 19.29 -3.09 -25.46
CA THR A 408 18.53 -3.41 -24.25
C THR A 408 18.42 -2.12 -23.46
N ILE A 409 17.20 -1.57 -23.40
CA ILE A 409 16.94 -0.39 -22.61
C ILE A 409 17.21 -0.89 -21.20
N THR A 410 18.43 -0.64 -20.70
CA THR A 410 18.74 -0.78 -19.29
C THR A 410 17.61 -0.04 -18.60
N PRO A 411 16.88 -0.69 -17.67
CA PRO A 411 15.74 -0.06 -17.03
C PRO A 411 16.27 1.24 -16.43
N ARG A 412 15.96 2.35 -17.08
CA ARG A 412 16.31 3.67 -16.60
C ARG A 412 15.53 3.77 -15.31
N ASN A 413 16.22 3.62 -14.19
CA ASN A 413 15.70 3.69 -12.83
C ASN A 413 14.87 4.97 -12.73
N ARG A 414 13.57 4.87 -13.04
CA ARG A 414 12.63 5.95 -12.85
C ARG A 414 12.26 5.82 -11.39
N ASN A 415 13.03 6.53 -10.56
CA ASN A 415 12.71 6.78 -9.16
C ASN A 415 11.21 7.00 -9.02
N THR A 416 10.52 6.04 -8.41
CA THR A 416 9.10 6.03 -8.11
C THR A 416 8.81 6.92 -6.91
N ASN A 417 9.20 8.19 -6.98
CA ASN A 417 8.89 9.20 -5.97
C ASN A 417 7.77 10.13 -6.47
N THR A 418 6.60 9.60 -6.86
CA THR A 418 5.46 10.49 -7.18
C THR A 418 4.06 9.85 -7.13
N ILE A 419 3.71 9.00 -6.16
CA ILE A 419 2.28 8.70 -5.89
C ILE A 419 2.04 8.50 -4.38
N THR A 420 2.13 9.57 -3.57
CA THR A 420 1.65 9.53 -2.16
C THR A 420 1.09 10.87 -1.66
N ASN A 421 0.52 11.72 -2.51
CA ASN A 421 -0.21 12.91 -2.04
C ASN A 421 -1.44 13.19 -2.92
N GLN A 422 -2.56 12.48 -2.66
CA GLN A 422 -3.90 12.95 -3.04
C GLN A 422 -5.02 12.17 -2.33
N LEU A 423 -4.88 11.95 -1.02
CA LEU A 423 -5.93 11.33 -0.20
C LEU A 423 -6.02 12.02 1.17
N TYR A 424 -6.20 13.35 1.16
CA TYR A 424 -6.71 14.12 2.30
C TYR A 424 -7.49 15.35 1.79
N MET A 425 -8.72 15.07 1.37
CA MET A 425 -9.94 15.86 1.63
C MET A 425 -11.05 14.84 1.89
#